data_AF-A0A7V2CX66-F1
#
_entry.id   AF-A0A7V2CX66-F1
#
_cell.length_a   1.000
_cell.length_b   1.000
_cell.length_c   1.000
_cell.angle_alpha   90.00
_cell.angle_beta   90.00
_cell.angle_gamma   90.00
#
_symmetry.space_group_name_H-M   'P 1'
#
loop_
_entity.id
_entity.type
_entity.pdbx_description
1 polymer ?
#
loop_
_entity_poly.entity_id
_entity_poly.type
_entity_poly.pdbx_seq_one_letter_code
_entity_poly.pdbx_strand_id
1 'polypeptide(L)'
;MDAPLRHCDSPYRYRRQATRPVQVGPVGLGADNPVRVQSMLTCDTMDTEACIRDSIALAEVGCEIVRITAPTVKDAANLESIVAGLRARGCGVPIVADIHFKPQAALEAARWVEKVRVNPGNYADSKKFAVREYSDAEYDAEIGRIREKFAPLVELCKARGVAMRIGTNHGSLSDRIMNRYGDTPLGMVESALEFARIARELDYHEFVFSMKASNPKVMIAAYRLLVARLRALGPDWAYPIHLGVTEAGDGEDGRIKSAIGIGSLLADGIGDTVRVSLTEDSVHEIPVAKALVTLFTGDTVHPGIPLEPEPALSFDPFRYARRATSRIERCGFGLGGEETVRVALPRAQWEKIAHKIDRMGDYRPELVLEESGVRPVDPRDAVAVAAINALAEPQLVTVSDGLDLPVI
;
A
#
# COMPACT_ATOMS: atom_id res chain seq x y z
N MET A 1 14.77 7.95 -27.04
CA MET A 1 14.24 8.72 -25.90
C MET A 1 13.21 7.83 -25.25
N ASP A 2 13.51 7.25 -24.09
CA ASP A 2 12.56 6.41 -23.38
C ASP A 2 11.33 7.23 -22.99
N ALA A 3 10.14 6.65 -23.15
CA ALA A 3 8.92 7.30 -22.72
C ALA A 3 9.00 7.59 -21.21
N PRO A 4 8.51 8.76 -20.74
CA PRO A 4 8.55 9.08 -19.32
C PRO A 4 7.80 8.03 -18.50
N LEU A 5 8.38 7.61 -17.38
CA LEU A 5 7.76 6.66 -16.45
C LEU A 5 6.41 7.21 -15.96
N ARG A 6 5.34 6.42 -16.09
CA ARG A 6 3.97 6.79 -15.67
C ARG A 6 3.38 5.75 -14.73
N HIS A 7 2.96 6.15 -13.54
CA HIS A 7 2.38 5.27 -12.51
C HIS A 7 0.85 5.16 -12.58
N CYS A 8 0.15 6.16 -13.12
CA CYS A 8 -1.28 6.14 -13.36
C CYS A 8 -1.59 6.68 -14.77
N ASP A 9 -2.86 6.64 -15.17
CA ASP A 9 -3.29 7.17 -16.47
C ASP A 9 -3.36 8.70 -16.45
N SER A 10 -3.89 9.24 -15.35
CA SER A 10 -3.93 10.68 -15.04
C SER A 10 -3.78 10.88 -13.53
N PRO A 11 -2.95 11.83 -13.07
CA PRO A 11 -2.90 12.21 -11.66
C PRO A 11 -4.03 13.18 -11.27
N TYR A 12 -4.83 13.64 -12.23
CA TYR A 12 -5.93 14.59 -12.02
C TYR A 12 -7.31 13.94 -12.14
N ARG A 13 -7.36 12.68 -12.59
CA ARG A 13 -8.60 11.92 -12.77
C ARG A 13 -8.39 10.53 -12.23
N TYR A 14 -9.26 10.14 -11.31
CA TYR A 14 -9.24 8.79 -10.80
C TYR A 14 -9.61 7.80 -11.93
N ARG A 15 -8.75 6.80 -12.10
CA ARG A 15 -9.08 5.60 -12.84
C ARG A 15 -8.37 4.43 -12.20
N ARG A 16 -9.14 3.43 -11.79
CA ARG A 16 -8.56 2.19 -11.28
C ARG A 16 -7.64 1.56 -12.33
N GLN A 17 -6.46 1.18 -11.89
CA GLN A 17 -5.48 0.52 -12.74
C GLN A 17 -6.01 -0.85 -13.18
N ALA A 18 -6.03 -1.09 -14.50
CA ALA A 18 -6.33 -2.41 -15.03
C ALA A 18 -5.19 -3.38 -14.69
N THR A 19 -5.54 -4.52 -14.09
CA THR A 19 -4.62 -5.60 -13.73
C THR A 19 -5.20 -6.95 -14.16
N ARG A 20 -4.36 -7.97 -14.28
CA ARG A 20 -4.75 -9.35 -14.56
C ARG A 20 -5.64 -9.87 -13.42
N PRO A 21 -6.65 -10.70 -13.73
CA PRO A 21 -7.36 -11.43 -12.69
C PRO A 21 -6.42 -12.47 -12.06
N VAL A 22 -6.45 -12.60 -10.74
CA VAL A 22 -5.79 -13.66 -9.96
C VAL A 22 -6.79 -14.21 -8.96
N GLN A 23 -6.92 -15.53 -8.86
CA GLN A 23 -7.88 -16.17 -7.96
C GLN A 23 -7.22 -16.58 -6.65
N VAL A 24 -7.87 -16.27 -5.52
CA VAL A 24 -7.48 -16.75 -4.19
C VAL A 24 -8.63 -17.59 -3.66
N GLY A 25 -8.64 -18.87 -4.02
CA GLY A 25 -9.80 -19.73 -3.86
C GLY A 25 -11.01 -19.14 -4.61
N PRO A 26 -12.16 -18.90 -3.96
CA PRO A 26 -13.31 -18.24 -4.58
C PRO A 26 -13.18 -16.72 -4.73
N VAL A 27 -12.13 -16.08 -4.20
CA VAL A 27 -12.00 -14.62 -4.16
C VAL A 27 -11.10 -14.12 -5.29
N GLY A 28 -11.69 -13.42 -6.26
CA GLY A 28 -10.95 -12.77 -7.33
C GLY A 28 -10.28 -11.46 -6.89
N LEU A 29 -9.04 -11.26 -7.35
CA LEU A 29 -8.25 -10.04 -7.26
C LEU A 29 -7.97 -9.49 -8.67
N GLY A 30 -7.85 -8.18 -8.81
CA GLY A 30 -7.56 -7.54 -10.08
C GLY A 30 -8.70 -7.56 -11.09
N ALA A 31 -8.45 -7.05 -12.29
CA ALA A 31 -9.47 -6.82 -13.32
C ALA A 31 -10.68 -6.06 -12.74
N ASP A 32 -11.89 -6.52 -13.02
CA ASP A 32 -13.14 -5.90 -12.55
C ASP A 32 -13.55 -6.35 -11.13
N ASN A 33 -12.77 -7.21 -10.46
CA ASN A 33 -13.08 -7.62 -9.08
C ASN A 33 -12.91 -6.43 -8.11
N PRO A 34 -13.77 -6.27 -7.09
CA PRO A 34 -13.63 -5.18 -6.13
C PRO A 34 -12.30 -5.26 -5.37
N VAL A 35 -11.85 -4.12 -4.83
CA VAL A 35 -10.67 -4.08 -3.95
C VAL A 35 -10.97 -4.86 -2.69
N ARG A 36 -10.25 -5.97 -2.47
CA ARG A 36 -10.55 -6.92 -1.37
C ARG A 36 -9.91 -6.50 -0.05
N VAL A 37 -10.64 -6.66 1.05
CA VAL A 37 -10.12 -6.40 2.41
C VAL A 37 -9.56 -7.67 3.03
N GLN A 38 -8.33 -7.60 3.54
CA GLN A 38 -7.66 -8.70 4.22
C GLN A 38 -7.18 -8.29 5.61
N SER A 39 -6.99 -9.29 6.47
CA SER A 39 -6.33 -9.13 7.76
C SER A 39 -5.46 -10.36 8.07
N MET A 40 -4.80 -10.36 9.22
CA MET A 40 -3.89 -11.42 9.63
C MET A 40 -4.16 -11.80 11.08
N LEU A 41 -4.10 -13.09 11.39
CA LEU A 41 -4.19 -13.56 12.77
C LEU A 41 -2.94 -13.20 13.57
N THR A 42 -3.12 -13.07 14.89
CA THR A 42 -2.06 -12.86 15.88
C THR A 42 -1.84 -14.07 16.77
N CYS A 43 -2.79 -15.02 16.81
CA CYS A 43 -2.68 -16.26 17.57
C CYS A 43 -1.56 -17.17 17.04
N ASP A 44 -1.07 -18.07 17.89
CA ASP A 44 -0.11 -19.09 17.50
C ASP A 44 -0.76 -20.08 16.51
N THR A 45 -0.11 -20.29 15.37
CA THR A 45 -0.55 -21.22 14.32
C THR A 45 -0.64 -22.66 14.82
N MET A 46 0.06 -23.02 15.90
CA MET A 46 -0.07 -24.34 16.52
C MET A 46 -1.32 -24.49 17.38
N ASP A 47 -2.01 -23.39 17.73
CA ASP A 47 -3.33 -23.43 18.34
C ASP A 47 -4.41 -23.45 17.24
N THR A 48 -4.71 -24.66 16.76
CA THR A 48 -5.68 -24.89 15.68
C THR A 48 -7.05 -24.29 15.98
N GLU A 49 -7.55 -24.46 17.20
CA GLU A 49 -8.88 -23.99 17.59
C GLU A 49 -8.95 -22.46 17.70
N ALA A 50 -7.91 -21.83 18.24
CA ALA A 50 -7.80 -20.37 18.21
C ALA A 50 -7.75 -19.84 16.78
N CYS A 51 -6.95 -20.45 15.90
CA CYS A 51 -6.87 -20.05 14.50
C CYS A 51 -8.22 -20.13 13.78
N ILE A 52 -8.97 -21.21 14.01
CA ILE A 52 -10.30 -21.38 13.43
C ILE A 52 -11.27 -20.32 13.96
N ARG A 53 -11.34 -20.15 15.29
CA ARG A 53 -12.22 -19.17 15.93
C ARG A 53 -11.94 -17.75 15.44
N ASP A 54 -10.67 -17.35 15.45
CA ASP A 54 -10.28 -15.97 15.13
C ASP A 54 -10.42 -15.68 13.61
N SER A 55 -10.22 -16.69 12.76
CA SER A 55 -10.52 -16.59 11.31
C SER A 55 -12.01 -16.41 11.05
N ILE A 56 -12.88 -17.11 11.78
CA ILE A 56 -14.34 -16.95 11.69
C ILE A 56 -14.72 -15.54 12.14
N ALA A 57 -14.20 -15.06 13.28
CA ALA A 57 -14.47 -13.72 13.78
C ALA A 57 -14.06 -12.62 12.78
N LEU A 58 -12.91 -12.79 12.11
CA LEU A 58 -12.49 -11.90 11.01
C LEU A 58 -13.46 -11.94 9.83
N ALA A 59 -13.89 -13.13 9.41
CA ALA A 59 -14.84 -13.29 8.31
C ALA A 59 -16.20 -12.64 8.64
N GLU A 60 -16.69 -12.76 9.88
CA GLU A 60 -17.95 -12.18 10.36
C GLU A 60 -17.94 -10.64 10.31
N VAL A 61 -16.81 -10.00 10.59
CA VAL A 61 -16.66 -8.54 10.43
C VAL A 61 -16.36 -8.11 8.98
N GLY A 62 -16.32 -9.07 8.05
CA GLY A 62 -16.18 -8.89 6.60
C GLY A 62 -14.74 -8.79 6.12
N CYS A 63 -13.82 -9.51 6.75
CA CYS A 63 -12.53 -9.87 6.15
C CYS A 63 -12.76 -10.90 5.04
N GLU A 64 -12.23 -10.65 3.84
CA GLU A 64 -12.48 -11.50 2.68
C GLU A 64 -11.37 -12.54 2.45
N ILE A 65 -10.18 -12.30 2.99
CA ILE A 65 -9.01 -13.19 2.91
C ILE A 65 -8.25 -13.10 4.24
N VAL A 66 -8.02 -14.23 4.90
CA VAL A 66 -7.34 -14.29 6.21
C VAL A 66 -5.92 -14.79 6.03
N ARG A 67 -4.95 -14.09 6.63
CA ARG A 67 -3.55 -14.51 6.63
C ARG A 67 -3.15 -15.14 7.96
N ILE A 68 -2.41 -16.25 7.90
CA ILE A 68 -1.89 -16.96 9.07
C ILE A 68 -0.37 -17.09 8.92
N THR A 69 0.39 -16.83 9.99
CA THR A 69 1.84 -17.00 9.97
C THR A 69 2.20 -18.48 9.88
N ALA A 70 3.24 -18.86 9.15
CA ALA A 70 3.70 -20.25 9.11
C ALA A 70 5.24 -20.30 9.05
N PRO A 71 5.93 -19.96 10.17
CA PRO A 71 7.38 -19.77 10.16
C PRO A 71 8.16 -21.08 9.99
N THR A 72 7.60 -22.23 10.39
CA THR A 72 8.23 -23.54 10.26
C THR A 72 7.39 -24.52 9.43
N VAL A 73 8.00 -25.65 9.04
CA VAL A 73 7.30 -26.75 8.36
C VAL A 73 6.19 -27.32 9.26
N LYS A 74 6.39 -27.31 10.59
CA LYS A 74 5.37 -27.79 11.54
C LYS A 74 4.14 -26.89 11.54
N ASP A 75 4.33 -25.57 11.58
CA ASP A 75 3.23 -24.60 11.51
C ASP A 75 2.50 -24.71 10.17
N ALA A 76 3.27 -24.82 9.07
CA ALA A 76 2.74 -24.96 7.73
C ALA A 76 1.92 -26.25 7.55
N ALA A 77 2.34 -27.36 8.16
CA ALA A 77 1.58 -28.61 8.15
C ALA A 77 0.27 -28.48 8.94
N ASN A 78 0.27 -27.72 10.05
CA ASN A 78 -0.95 -27.52 10.84
C ASN A 78 -2.05 -26.72 10.09
N LEU A 79 -1.69 -26.02 9.01
CA LEU A 79 -2.67 -25.34 8.14
C LEU A 79 -3.68 -26.33 7.55
N GLU A 80 -3.33 -27.61 7.36
CA GLU A 80 -4.29 -28.65 6.93
C GLU A 80 -5.46 -28.75 7.92
N SER A 81 -5.16 -28.91 9.21
CA SER A 81 -6.17 -29.01 10.27
C SER A 81 -7.00 -27.74 10.41
N ILE A 82 -6.35 -26.57 10.30
CA ILE A 82 -7.03 -25.27 10.39
C ILE A 82 -8.01 -25.09 9.23
N VAL A 83 -7.56 -25.31 7.99
CA VAL A 83 -8.41 -25.18 6.80
C VAL A 83 -9.54 -26.19 6.84
N ALA A 84 -9.27 -27.46 7.16
CA ALA A 84 -10.30 -28.48 7.30
C ALA A 84 -11.36 -28.10 8.36
N GLY A 85 -10.92 -27.61 9.52
CA GLY A 85 -11.79 -27.15 10.59
C GLY A 85 -12.66 -25.95 10.19
N LEU A 86 -12.11 -24.99 9.43
CA LEU A 86 -12.88 -23.87 8.87
C LEU A 86 -13.98 -24.36 7.92
N ARG A 87 -13.63 -25.26 6.99
CA ARG A 87 -14.61 -25.81 6.04
C ARG A 87 -15.69 -26.62 6.75
N ALA A 88 -15.34 -27.41 7.77
CA ALA A 88 -16.29 -28.16 8.57
C ALA A 88 -17.29 -27.26 9.34
N ARG A 89 -16.88 -26.03 9.70
CA ARG A 89 -17.73 -25.01 10.32
C ARG A 89 -18.46 -24.12 9.32
N GLY A 90 -18.42 -24.45 8.02
CA GLY A 90 -19.07 -23.67 6.96
C GLY A 90 -18.38 -22.34 6.64
N CYS A 91 -17.18 -22.09 7.16
CA CYS A 91 -16.41 -20.89 6.86
C CYS A 91 -15.56 -21.10 5.60
N GLY A 92 -15.92 -20.41 4.52
CA GLY A 92 -15.28 -20.49 3.21
C GLY A 92 -14.16 -19.46 2.97
N VAL A 93 -13.73 -18.71 4.00
CA VAL A 93 -12.70 -17.67 3.82
C VAL A 93 -11.39 -18.29 3.32
N PRO A 94 -10.76 -17.74 2.27
CA PRO A 94 -9.47 -18.20 1.79
C PRO A 94 -8.37 -17.87 2.79
N ILE A 95 -7.42 -18.80 2.92
CA ILE A 95 -6.26 -18.68 3.79
C ILE A 95 -5.01 -18.34 3.00
N VAL A 96 -4.23 -17.42 3.54
CA VAL A 96 -2.89 -17.07 3.06
C VAL A 96 -1.85 -17.51 4.07
N ALA A 97 -0.88 -18.33 3.67
CA ALA A 97 0.27 -18.64 4.52
C ALA A 97 1.35 -17.57 4.39
N ASP A 98 1.76 -16.95 5.51
CA ASP A 98 2.81 -15.93 5.55
C ASP A 98 4.19 -16.57 5.83
N ILE A 99 4.96 -16.80 4.76
CA ILE A 99 6.28 -17.44 4.83
C ILE A 99 7.38 -16.39 4.66
N HIS A 100 8.35 -16.40 5.57
CA HIS A 100 9.45 -15.44 5.57
C HIS A 100 10.80 -16.02 5.14
N PHE A 101 11.17 -17.23 5.60
CA PHE A 101 12.56 -17.70 5.54
C PHE A 101 12.78 -19.11 4.96
N LYS A 102 11.77 -19.99 4.97
CA LYS A 102 11.97 -21.43 4.72
C LYS A 102 11.23 -21.89 3.47
N PRO A 103 11.93 -22.17 2.34
CA PRO A 103 11.32 -22.74 1.13
C PRO A 103 10.53 -24.03 1.42
N GLN A 104 11.04 -24.88 2.31
CA GLN A 104 10.35 -26.11 2.72
C GLN A 104 9.00 -25.83 3.41
N ALA A 105 8.90 -24.76 4.21
CA ALA A 105 7.63 -24.39 4.82
C ALA A 105 6.65 -23.79 3.80
N ALA A 106 7.14 -23.11 2.76
CA ALA A 106 6.29 -22.64 1.66
C ALA A 106 5.74 -23.79 0.82
N LEU A 107 6.57 -24.77 0.47
CA LEU A 107 6.14 -26.03 -0.14
C LEU A 107 5.18 -26.77 0.80
N GLU A 108 5.41 -26.69 2.11
CA GLU A 108 4.51 -27.30 3.08
C GLU A 108 3.10 -26.65 3.03
N ALA A 109 3.06 -25.34 3.16
CA ALA A 109 1.82 -24.59 3.18
C ALA A 109 1.03 -24.66 1.86
N ALA A 110 1.71 -24.64 0.71
CA ALA A 110 1.08 -24.67 -0.61
C ALA A 110 0.27 -25.94 -0.90
N ARG A 111 0.37 -27.00 -0.06
CA ARG A 111 -0.55 -28.14 -0.14
C ARG A 111 -1.93 -27.87 0.45
N TRP A 112 -2.06 -26.87 1.32
CA TRP A 112 -3.21 -26.74 2.21
C TRP A 112 -4.00 -25.44 2.03
N VAL A 113 -3.33 -24.37 1.60
CA VAL A 113 -3.93 -23.02 1.52
C VAL A 113 -4.18 -22.57 0.09
N GLU A 114 -5.05 -21.57 -0.07
CA GLU A 114 -5.39 -20.97 -1.36
C GLU A 114 -4.30 -20.00 -1.86
N LYS A 115 -3.44 -19.50 -0.98
CA LYS A 115 -2.35 -18.60 -1.36
C LYS A 115 -1.16 -18.66 -0.42
N VAL A 116 0.05 -18.55 -0.97
CA VAL A 116 1.28 -18.38 -0.21
C VAL A 116 1.85 -16.99 -0.38
N ARG A 117 2.50 -16.47 0.66
CA ARG A 117 3.34 -15.27 0.55
C ARG A 117 4.80 -15.66 0.62
N VAL A 118 5.59 -15.11 -0.30
CA VAL A 118 7.05 -15.16 -0.26
C VAL A 118 7.65 -13.76 -0.08
N ASN A 119 8.81 -13.69 0.57
CA ASN A 119 9.61 -12.47 0.68
C ASN A 119 10.93 -12.64 -0.08
N PRO A 120 11.10 -11.96 -1.23
CA PRO A 120 12.30 -12.10 -2.05
C PRO A 120 13.63 -11.90 -1.31
N GLY A 121 13.66 -11.03 -0.30
CA GLY A 121 14.90 -10.65 0.37
C GLY A 121 15.45 -11.70 1.35
N ASN A 122 14.67 -12.71 1.69
CA ASN A 122 15.01 -13.73 2.69
C ASN A 122 14.53 -15.14 2.35
N TYR A 123 13.91 -15.34 1.17
CA TYR A 123 13.48 -16.66 0.72
C TYR A 123 14.67 -17.59 0.37
N ALA A 124 15.66 -17.07 -0.37
CA ALA A 124 16.82 -17.84 -0.82
C ALA A 124 18.10 -17.52 -0.04
N ASP A 125 18.12 -16.42 0.70
CA ASP A 125 19.32 -15.84 1.28
C ASP A 125 19.34 -15.91 2.81
N SER A 126 20.52 -16.23 3.34
CA SER A 126 20.88 -15.92 4.72
C SER A 126 21.67 -14.60 4.72
N LYS A 127 21.16 -13.54 5.35
CA LYS A 127 21.86 -12.25 5.42
C LYS A 127 23.25 -12.44 6.03
N LYS A 128 24.29 -12.02 5.32
CA LYS A 128 25.68 -11.97 5.81
C LYS A 128 26.13 -10.53 6.09
N PHE A 129 25.35 -9.53 5.65
CA PHE A 129 25.63 -8.08 5.79
C PHE A 129 27.03 -7.70 5.28
N ALA A 130 27.55 -8.43 4.29
CA ALA A 130 28.82 -8.13 3.67
C ALA A 130 28.62 -7.01 2.63
N VAL A 131 29.34 -5.90 2.82
CA VAL A 131 29.43 -4.85 1.80
C VAL A 131 30.44 -5.30 0.77
N ARG A 132 30.00 -5.55 -0.46
CA ARG A 132 30.87 -5.86 -1.60
C ARG A 132 30.22 -5.45 -2.91
N GLU A 133 31.05 -5.07 -3.86
CA GLU A 133 30.61 -4.85 -5.23
C GLU A 133 30.33 -6.19 -5.91
N TYR A 134 29.21 -6.29 -6.63
CA TYR A 134 28.86 -7.47 -7.43
C TYR A 134 29.14 -7.14 -8.88
N SER A 135 29.96 -7.96 -9.55
CA SER A 135 29.98 -7.96 -11.01
C SER A 135 28.64 -8.48 -11.57
N ASP A 136 28.33 -8.15 -12.82
CA ASP A 136 27.10 -8.65 -13.47
C ASP A 136 27.04 -10.18 -13.47
N ALA A 137 28.17 -10.86 -13.72
CA ALA A 137 28.25 -12.31 -13.69
C ALA A 137 27.95 -12.91 -12.28
N GLU A 138 28.43 -12.28 -11.21
CA GLU A 138 28.12 -12.72 -9.84
C GLU A 138 26.66 -12.48 -9.47
N TYR A 139 26.09 -11.37 -9.93
CA TYR A 139 24.68 -11.08 -9.72
C TYR A 139 23.80 -12.10 -10.45
N ASP A 140 24.10 -12.41 -11.71
CA ASP A 140 23.39 -13.42 -12.50
C ASP A 140 23.50 -14.82 -11.88
N ALA A 141 24.66 -15.17 -11.30
CA ALA A 141 24.83 -16.41 -10.55
C ALA A 141 23.91 -16.48 -9.32
N GLU A 142 23.72 -15.37 -8.60
CA GLU A 142 22.76 -15.32 -7.48
C GLU A 142 21.31 -15.48 -7.98
N ILE A 143 20.95 -14.90 -9.14
CA ILE A 143 19.64 -15.14 -9.76
C ILE A 143 19.44 -16.63 -10.09
N GLY A 144 20.47 -17.31 -10.61
CA GLY A 144 20.45 -18.75 -10.85
C GLY A 144 20.15 -19.55 -9.59
N ARG A 145 20.81 -19.23 -8.47
CA ARG A 145 20.58 -19.87 -7.16
C ARG A 145 19.17 -19.62 -6.62
N ILE A 146 18.63 -18.42 -6.82
CA ILE A 146 17.25 -18.11 -6.44
C ILE A 146 16.29 -18.96 -7.26
N ARG A 147 16.51 -19.07 -8.57
CA ARG A 147 15.69 -19.91 -9.47
C ARG A 147 15.62 -21.35 -8.97
N GLU A 148 16.75 -21.97 -8.64
CA GLU A 148 16.80 -23.36 -8.14
C GLU A 148 15.94 -23.57 -6.88
N LYS A 149 15.91 -22.60 -5.96
CA LYS A 149 15.13 -22.68 -4.72
C LYS A 149 13.66 -22.29 -4.87
N PHE A 150 13.37 -21.40 -5.82
CA PHE A 150 12.03 -20.84 -5.99
C PHE A 150 11.18 -21.63 -6.98
N ALA A 151 11.78 -22.17 -8.05
CA ALA A 151 11.08 -22.93 -9.09
C ALA A 151 10.22 -24.08 -8.53
N PRO A 152 10.66 -24.89 -7.55
CA PRO A 152 9.82 -25.95 -6.99
C PRO A 152 8.51 -25.45 -6.39
N LEU A 153 8.52 -24.28 -5.75
CA LEU A 153 7.32 -23.66 -5.20
C LEU A 153 6.41 -23.14 -6.32
N VAL A 154 6.99 -22.51 -7.34
CA VAL A 154 6.25 -22.00 -8.51
C VAL A 154 5.52 -23.14 -9.21
N GLU A 155 6.21 -24.25 -9.49
CA GLU A 155 5.61 -25.42 -10.15
C GLU A 155 4.51 -26.06 -9.30
N LEU A 156 4.70 -26.16 -7.98
CA LEU A 156 3.68 -26.67 -7.08
C LEU A 156 2.45 -25.75 -7.04
N CYS A 157 2.66 -24.43 -6.97
CA CYS A 157 1.56 -23.46 -6.98
C CYS A 157 0.81 -23.50 -8.31
N LYS A 158 1.53 -23.57 -9.44
CA LYS A 158 0.96 -23.73 -10.78
C LYS A 158 0.11 -24.99 -10.89
N ALA A 159 0.64 -26.15 -10.48
CA ALA A 159 -0.05 -27.43 -10.56
C ALA A 159 -1.32 -27.50 -9.70
N ARG A 160 -1.34 -26.76 -8.58
CA ARG A 160 -2.47 -26.77 -7.63
C ARG A 160 -3.43 -25.59 -7.77
N GLY A 161 -3.13 -24.61 -8.61
CA GLY A 161 -3.90 -23.37 -8.71
C GLY A 161 -3.83 -22.53 -7.43
N VAL A 162 -2.72 -22.59 -6.70
CA VAL A 162 -2.49 -21.79 -5.49
C VAL A 162 -1.89 -20.45 -5.91
N ALA A 163 -2.46 -19.34 -5.45
CA ALA A 163 -1.90 -18.03 -5.76
C ALA A 163 -0.65 -17.71 -4.93
N MET A 164 0.11 -16.71 -5.36
CA MET A 164 1.31 -16.26 -4.66
C MET A 164 1.31 -14.75 -4.45
N ARG A 165 1.79 -14.29 -3.28
CA ARG A 165 2.22 -12.90 -3.10
C ARG A 165 3.73 -12.82 -3.10
N ILE A 166 4.29 -12.12 -4.08
CA ILE A 166 5.71 -11.72 -4.10
C ILE A 166 5.79 -10.36 -3.38
N GLY A 167 6.18 -10.40 -2.10
CA GLY A 167 6.06 -9.25 -1.22
C GLY A 167 7.37 -8.80 -0.61
N THR A 168 7.90 -7.68 -1.11
CA THR A 168 9.11 -7.03 -0.60
C THR A 168 8.76 -6.12 0.59
N ASN A 169 9.54 -6.24 1.65
CA ASN A 169 9.50 -5.31 2.78
C ASN A 169 10.81 -4.50 2.80
N HIS A 170 10.74 -3.19 3.01
CA HIS A 170 11.89 -2.29 3.03
C HIS A 170 12.98 -2.78 4.00
N GLY A 171 12.61 -3.14 5.24
CA GLY A 171 13.58 -3.62 6.25
C GLY A 171 14.19 -5.00 5.98
N SER A 172 13.78 -5.71 4.93
CA SER A 172 14.23 -7.08 4.66
C SER A 172 14.82 -7.29 3.27
N LEU A 173 15.33 -6.25 2.61
CA LEU A 173 16.07 -6.43 1.36
C LEU A 173 17.28 -7.36 1.53
N SER A 174 17.55 -8.18 0.51
CA SER A 174 18.70 -9.10 0.45
C SER A 174 20.00 -8.33 0.23
N ASP A 175 21.13 -8.91 0.64
CA ASP A 175 22.46 -8.31 0.48
C ASP A 175 22.78 -7.96 -0.98
N ARG A 176 22.40 -8.79 -1.97
CA ARG A 176 22.63 -8.48 -3.41
C ARG A 176 21.92 -7.20 -3.85
N ILE A 177 20.68 -7.00 -3.38
CA ILE A 177 19.85 -5.85 -3.72
C ILE A 177 20.40 -4.61 -3.02
N MET A 178 20.75 -4.73 -1.75
CA MET A 178 21.33 -3.65 -0.97
C MET A 178 22.65 -3.16 -1.59
N ASN A 179 23.52 -4.06 -2.03
CA ASN A 179 24.79 -3.68 -2.65
C ASN A 179 24.63 -3.09 -4.06
N ARG A 180 23.67 -3.58 -4.87
CA ARG A 180 23.49 -3.13 -6.26
C ARG A 180 22.60 -1.88 -6.42
N TYR A 181 21.53 -1.78 -5.63
CA TYR A 181 20.50 -0.74 -5.77
C TYR A 181 20.31 0.12 -4.51
N GLY A 182 20.96 -0.24 -3.39
CA GLY A 182 20.81 0.43 -2.11
C GLY A 182 19.46 0.17 -1.43
N ASP A 183 19.32 0.75 -0.24
CA ASP A 183 18.05 0.79 0.51
C ASP A 183 17.12 1.84 -0.11
N THR A 184 16.57 1.53 -1.28
CA THR A 184 15.82 2.48 -2.11
C THR A 184 14.51 1.88 -2.62
N PRO A 185 13.53 2.72 -3.01
CA PRO A 185 12.34 2.25 -3.73
C PRO A 185 12.68 1.39 -4.95
N LEU A 186 13.76 1.74 -5.67
CA LEU A 186 14.23 0.94 -6.81
C LEU A 186 14.72 -0.45 -6.37
N GLY A 187 15.49 -0.54 -5.29
CA GLY A 187 15.91 -1.81 -4.72
C GLY A 187 14.72 -2.71 -4.33
N MET A 188 13.67 -2.13 -3.75
CA MET A 188 12.44 -2.87 -3.44
C MET A 188 11.77 -3.46 -4.69
N VAL A 189 11.68 -2.66 -5.76
CA VAL A 189 11.07 -3.05 -7.03
C VAL A 189 11.88 -4.15 -7.71
N GLU A 190 13.20 -3.98 -7.84
CA GLU A 190 14.04 -4.99 -8.48
C GLU A 190 14.02 -6.32 -7.72
N SER A 191 14.03 -6.27 -6.38
CA SER A 191 13.91 -7.48 -5.55
C SER A 191 12.66 -8.29 -5.86
N ALA A 192 11.52 -7.63 -6.14
CA ALA A 192 10.30 -8.31 -6.54
C ALA A 192 10.31 -8.78 -7.99
N LEU A 193 10.87 -7.96 -8.90
CA LEU A 193 10.92 -8.29 -10.33
C LEU A 193 11.82 -9.49 -10.62
N GLU A 194 12.89 -9.72 -9.85
CA GLU A 194 13.70 -10.94 -9.94
C GLU A 194 12.84 -12.21 -9.83
N PHE A 195 12.02 -12.29 -8.78
CA PHE A 195 11.14 -13.43 -8.54
C PHE A 195 10.01 -13.50 -9.57
N ALA A 196 9.44 -12.35 -9.97
CA ALA A 196 8.38 -12.30 -10.96
C ALA A 196 8.84 -12.74 -12.36
N ARG A 197 10.07 -12.42 -12.76
CA ARG A 197 10.68 -12.90 -14.02
C ARG A 197 10.80 -14.42 -14.00
N ILE A 198 11.32 -14.99 -12.91
CA ILE A 198 11.40 -16.46 -12.74
C ILE A 198 10.01 -17.11 -12.84
N ALA A 199 9.02 -16.56 -12.12
CA ALA A 199 7.63 -17.06 -12.17
C ALA A 199 7.07 -17.07 -13.60
N ARG A 200 7.28 -15.99 -14.36
CA ARG A 200 6.82 -15.89 -15.75
C ARG A 200 7.57 -16.79 -16.72
N GLU A 201 8.87 -16.98 -16.54
CA GLU A 201 9.65 -17.91 -17.34
C GLU A 201 9.20 -19.38 -17.15
N LEU A 202 8.59 -19.68 -16.00
CA LEU A 202 7.91 -20.96 -15.72
C LEU A 202 6.41 -20.93 -16.09
N ASP A 203 5.98 -19.88 -16.81
CA ASP A 203 4.59 -19.69 -17.25
C ASP A 203 3.60 -19.76 -16.08
N TYR A 204 3.96 -19.18 -14.94
CA TYR A 204 3.11 -19.02 -13.77
C TYR A 204 2.70 -17.56 -13.61
N HIS A 205 1.38 -17.33 -13.57
CA HIS A 205 0.80 -15.99 -13.59
C HIS A 205 -0.16 -15.69 -12.43
N GLU A 206 -0.43 -16.66 -11.55
CA GLU A 206 -1.30 -16.47 -10.37
C GLU A 206 -0.52 -15.79 -9.22
N PHE A 207 0.03 -14.60 -9.46
CA PHE A 207 0.75 -13.86 -8.44
C PHE A 207 0.38 -12.39 -8.34
N VAL A 208 0.57 -11.84 -7.14
CA VAL A 208 0.33 -10.44 -6.79
C VAL A 208 1.57 -9.83 -6.15
N PHE A 209 1.72 -8.51 -6.24
CA PHE A 209 2.84 -7.78 -5.64
C PHE A 209 2.47 -7.08 -4.33
N SER A 210 3.48 -6.84 -3.47
CA SER A 210 3.41 -5.83 -2.42
C SER A 210 4.78 -5.21 -2.15
N MET A 211 4.81 -3.92 -1.86
CA MET A 211 5.99 -3.11 -1.51
C MET A 211 5.79 -2.41 -0.16
N LYS A 212 5.93 -3.12 0.96
CA LYS A 212 5.62 -2.53 2.28
C LYS A 212 6.81 -1.80 2.86
N ALA A 213 6.56 -0.62 3.43
CA ALA A 213 7.50 0.14 4.23
C ALA A 213 6.77 0.76 5.43
N SER A 214 7.49 0.98 6.53
CA SER A 214 6.95 1.69 7.70
C SER A 214 6.93 3.19 7.48
N ASN A 215 7.66 3.72 6.51
CA ASN A 215 7.53 5.12 6.09
C ASN A 215 6.57 5.21 4.88
N PRO A 216 5.39 5.85 5.00
CA PRO A 216 4.45 5.98 3.89
C PRO A 216 5.06 6.63 2.65
N LYS A 217 6.01 7.56 2.79
CA LYS A 217 6.67 8.23 1.65
C LYS A 217 7.45 7.24 0.79
N VAL A 218 8.19 6.32 1.43
CA VAL A 218 8.94 5.26 0.76
C VAL A 218 7.98 4.25 0.12
N MET A 219 6.93 3.87 0.86
CA MET A 219 5.89 2.96 0.34
C MET A 219 5.25 3.51 -0.93
N ILE A 220 4.76 4.75 -0.92
CA ILE A 220 4.12 5.40 -2.07
C ILE A 220 5.07 5.43 -3.27
N ALA A 221 6.31 5.88 -3.07
CA ALA A 221 7.32 5.89 -4.12
C ALA A 221 7.58 4.50 -4.73
N ALA A 222 7.68 3.47 -3.89
CA ALA A 222 7.95 2.11 -4.33
C ALA A 222 6.79 1.50 -5.14
N TYR A 223 5.54 1.69 -4.72
CA TYR A 223 4.39 1.20 -5.50
C TYR A 223 4.22 1.95 -6.83
N ARG A 224 4.36 3.28 -6.83
CA ARG A 224 4.32 4.06 -8.08
C ARG A 224 5.40 3.61 -9.05
N LEU A 225 6.62 3.43 -8.56
CA LEU A 225 7.75 2.96 -9.36
C LEU A 225 7.50 1.53 -9.87
N LEU A 226 7.00 0.62 -9.02
CA LEU A 226 6.64 -0.74 -9.44
C LEU A 226 5.69 -0.70 -10.63
N VAL A 227 4.59 0.06 -10.53
CA VAL A 227 3.59 0.15 -11.60
C VAL A 227 4.21 0.69 -12.89
N ALA A 228 5.01 1.76 -12.79
CA ALA A 228 5.67 2.32 -13.96
C ALA A 228 6.63 1.31 -14.62
N ARG A 229 7.35 0.51 -13.83
CA ARG A 229 8.24 -0.55 -14.33
C ARG A 229 7.48 -1.71 -14.96
N LEU A 230 6.36 -2.14 -14.36
CA LEU A 230 5.50 -3.17 -14.95
C LEU A 230 4.93 -2.71 -16.29
N ARG A 231 4.49 -1.45 -16.40
CA ARG A 231 4.04 -0.86 -17.67
C ARG A 231 5.14 -0.84 -18.74
N ALA A 232 6.36 -0.51 -18.35
CA ALA A 232 7.51 -0.52 -19.26
C ALA A 232 7.89 -1.94 -19.74
N LEU A 233 7.61 -2.97 -18.94
CA LEU A 233 7.80 -4.38 -19.33
C LEU A 233 6.72 -4.88 -20.29
N GLY A 234 5.60 -4.17 -20.41
CA GLY A 234 4.54 -4.44 -21.38
C GLY A 234 3.15 -4.64 -20.74
N PRO A 235 2.08 -4.63 -21.55
CA PRO A 235 0.70 -4.71 -21.05
C PRO A 235 0.41 -5.99 -20.25
N ASP A 236 1.06 -7.11 -20.60
CA ASP A 236 0.86 -8.40 -19.94
C ASP A 236 1.50 -8.52 -18.55
N TRP A 237 2.18 -7.48 -18.08
CA TRP A 237 2.83 -7.38 -16.77
C TRP A 237 2.00 -6.64 -15.72
N ALA A 238 0.77 -6.23 -16.05
CA ALA A 238 -0.12 -5.59 -15.08
C ALA A 238 -0.68 -6.61 -14.07
N TYR A 239 0.04 -6.91 -13.00
CA TYR A 239 -0.42 -7.83 -11.94
C TYR A 239 -1.10 -7.12 -10.78
N PRO A 240 -1.98 -7.81 -10.02
CA PRO A 240 -2.64 -7.21 -8.87
C PRO A 240 -1.68 -6.75 -7.77
N ILE A 241 -2.09 -5.71 -7.05
CA ILE A 241 -1.29 -5.06 -6.01
C ILE A 241 -1.98 -5.16 -4.65
N HIS A 242 -1.28 -5.74 -3.67
CA HIS A 242 -1.68 -5.75 -2.27
C HIS A 242 -1.06 -4.57 -1.51
N LEU A 243 -1.88 -3.60 -1.11
CA LEU A 243 -1.45 -2.45 -0.34
C LEU A 243 -1.44 -2.73 1.17
N GLY A 244 -0.53 -2.06 1.85
CA GLY A 244 -0.56 -1.95 3.31
C GLY A 244 0.73 -1.37 3.85
N VAL A 245 0.60 -0.51 4.85
CA VAL A 245 1.73 -0.01 5.63
C VAL A 245 2.13 -1.09 6.63
N THR A 246 3.43 -1.33 6.80
CA THR A 246 3.93 -2.20 7.88
C THR A 246 4.20 -1.38 9.12
N GLU A 247 4.00 -1.94 10.31
CA GLU A 247 4.25 -1.24 11.59
C GLU A 247 3.57 0.13 11.61
N ALA A 248 2.24 0.16 11.40
CA ALA A 248 1.52 1.41 11.36
C ALA A 248 1.51 2.08 12.74
N GLY A 249 1.46 1.27 13.80
CA GLY A 249 1.29 1.72 15.19
C GLY A 249 -0.09 1.31 15.73
N ASP A 250 -0.40 1.78 16.93
CA ASP A 250 -1.70 1.66 17.56
C ASP A 250 -2.54 2.92 17.37
N GLY A 251 -3.83 2.82 17.67
CA GLY A 251 -4.73 3.96 17.81
C GLY A 251 -4.81 4.87 16.58
N GLU A 252 -4.92 6.17 16.82
CA GLU A 252 -5.03 7.19 15.77
C GLU A 252 -3.80 7.21 14.86
N ASP A 253 -2.60 7.10 15.42
CA ASP A 253 -1.34 7.15 14.67
C ASP A 253 -1.28 6.06 13.58
N GLY A 254 -1.63 4.83 13.95
CA GLY A 254 -1.69 3.70 13.01
C GLY A 254 -2.74 3.89 11.90
N ARG A 255 -3.88 4.50 12.24
CA ARG A 255 -4.97 4.79 11.30
C ARG A 255 -4.59 5.91 10.34
N ILE A 256 -4.05 7.02 10.85
CA ILE A 256 -3.56 8.17 10.05
C ILE A 256 -2.48 7.71 9.08
N LYS A 257 -1.49 6.98 9.58
CA LYS A 257 -0.38 6.48 8.77
C LYS A 257 -0.85 5.51 7.68
N SER A 258 -1.82 4.65 7.99
CA SER A 258 -2.45 3.76 7.02
C SER A 258 -3.27 4.54 5.97
N ALA A 259 -4.01 5.57 6.37
CA ALA A 259 -4.76 6.44 5.47
C ALA A 259 -3.82 7.18 4.50
N ILE A 260 -2.70 7.72 4.99
CA ILE A 260 -1.69 8.36 4.15
C ILE A 260 -1.12 7.36 3.13
N GLY A 261 -0.66 6.19 3.58
CA GLY A 261 0.00 5.22 2.70
C GLY A 261 -0.93 4.54 1.71
N ILE A 262 -2.05 3.99 2.20
CA ILE A 262 -3.01 3.23 1.40
C ILE A 262 -3.89 4.17 0.59
N GLY A 263 -4.44 5.22 1.21
CA GLY A 263 -5.35 6.16 0.56
C GLY A 263 -4.70 6.91 -0.61
N SER A 264 -3.43 7.34 -0.46
CA SER A 264 -2.71 8.00 -1.56
C SER A 264 -2.57 7.10 -2.80
N LEU A 265 -2.34 5.80 -2.60
CA LEU A 265 -2.17 4.86 -3.71
C LEU A 265 -3.52 4.44 -4.31
N LEU A 266 -4.55 4.27 -3.48
CA LEU A 266 -5.90 4.07 -3.98
C LEU A 266 -6.34 5.27 -4.82
N ALA A 267 -6.02 6.51 -4.43
CA ALA A 267 -6.29 7.70 -5.23
C ALA A 267 -5.56 7.71 -6.59
N ASP A 268 -4.35 7.12 -6.67
CA ASP A 268 -3.65 6.90 -7.94
C ASP A 268 -4.31 5.79 -8.80
N GLY A 269 -5.35 5.12 -8.29
CA GLY A 269 -5.97 3.93 -8.89
C GLY A 269 -5.20 2.64 -8.65
N ILE A 270 -4.18 2.65 -7.79
CA ILE A 270 -3.30 1.52 -7.52
C ILE A 270 -3.84 0.75 -6.31
N GLY A 271 -4.13 -0.55 -6.47
CA GLY A 271 -4.50 -1.43 -5.38
C GLY A 271 -5.70 -2.31 -5.71
N ASP A 272 -5.53 -3.61 -5.51
CA ASP A 272 -6.56 -4.64 -5.75
C ASP A 272 -6.95 -5.36 -4.47
N THR A 273 -6.16 -5.16 -3.42
CA THR A 273 -6.48 -5.62 -2.09
C THR A 273 -5.69 -4.83 -1.06
N VAL A 274 -6.27 -4.63 0.12
CA VAL A 274 -5.68 -3.84 1.20
C VAL A 274 -5.57 -4.64 2.49
N ARG A 275 -4.57 -4.30 3.30
CA ARG A 275 -4.53 -4.62 4.73
C ARG A 275 -3.99 -3.42 5.50
N VAL A 276 -4.77 -2.96 6.47
CA VAL A 276 -4.32 -2.06 7.54
C VAL A 276 -3.59 -2.92 8.57
N SER A 277 -2.43 -2.49 9.09
CA SER A 277 -1.65 -3.29 10.06
C SER A 277 -1.52 -2.54 11.38
N LEU A 278 -2.49 -2.74 12.28
CA LEU A 278 -2.53 -2.10 13.60
C LEU A 278 -1.86 -2.98 14.66
N THR A 279 -1.37 -2.37 15.74
CA THR A 279 -0.91 -3.07 16.96
C THR A 279 -2.09 -3.33 17.92
N GLU A 280 -3.24 -3.73 17.37
CA GLU A 280 -4.49 -4.01 18.07
C GLU A 280 -5.05 -5.36 17.61
N ASP A 281 -6.13 -5.84 18.22
CA ASP A 281 -6.82 -7.04 17.70
C ASP A 281 -7.22 -6.85 16.24
N SER A 282 -6.94 -7.87 15.42
CA SER A 282 -7.05 -7.83 13.97
C SER A 282 -8.43 -7.42 13.44
N VAL A 283 -9.50 -7.66 14.21
CA VAL A 283 -10.86 -7.21 13.88
C VAL A 283 -10.96 -5.69 13.74
N HIS A 284 -10.14 -4.92 14.46
CA HIS A 284 -10.10 -3.46 14.38
C HIS A 284 -9.44 -2.94 13.10
N GLU A 285 -8.67 -3.78 12.39
CA GLU A 285 -8.10 -3.42 11.08
C GLU A 285 -9.20 -3.29 10.01
N ILE A 286 -10.29 -4.08 10.12
CA ILE A 286 -11.29 -4.25 9.07
C ILE A 286 -12.15 -3.00 8.83
N PRO A 287 -12.72 -2.32 9.86
CA PRO A 287 -13.48 -1.09 9.66
C PRO A 287 -12.66 0.01 8.97
N VAL A 288 -11.38 0.14 9.34
CA VAL A 288 -10.47 1.14 8.76
C VAL A 288 -10.19 0.82 7.30
N ALA A 289 -9.89 -0.45 6.98
CA ALA A 289 -9.66 -0.89 5.61
C ALA A 289 -10.90 -0.66 4.72
N LYS A 290 -12.09 -1.00 5.22
CA LYS A 290 -13.36 -0.76 4.51
C LYS A 290 -13.63 0.72 4.27
N ALA A 291 -13.39 1.57 5.28
CA ALA A 291 -13.57 3.01 5.14
C ALA A 291 -12.67 3.58 4.03
N LEU A 292 -11.41 3.15 3.95
CA LEU A 292 -10.49 3.57 2.90
C LEU A 292 -10.92 3.08 1.50
N VAL A 293 -11.35 1.83 1.38
CA VAL A 293 -11.78 1.26 0.10
C VAL A 293 -13.06 1.93 -0.41
N THR A 294 -14.02 2.19 0.48
CA THR A 294 -15.34 2.74 0.12
C THR A 294 -15.25 4.07 -0.63
N LEU A 295 -14.24 4.90 -0.33
CA LEU A 295 -14.01 6.17 -1.01
C LEU A 295 -13.78 6.01 -2.52
N PHE A 296 -13.27 4.85 -2.95
CA PHE A 296 -12.87 4.57 -4.33
C PHE A 296 -13.76 3.52 -5.01
N THR A 297 -14.98 3.30 -4.51
CA THR A 297 -15.93 2.33 -5.05
C THR A 297 -17.32 2.92 -5.22
N GLY A 298 -18.00 2.61 -6.33
CA GLY A 298 -19.38 3.05 -6.58
C GLY A 298 -19.49 4.52 -6.97
N ASP A 299 -20.62 5.16 -6.61
CA ASP A 299 -20.98 6.52 -7.01
C ASP A 299 -20.12 7.61 -6.33
N THR A 300 -19.26 7.25 -5.37
CA THR A 300 -18.33 8.20 -4.71
C THR A 300 -17.17 8.59 -5.61
N VAL A 301 -16.93 7.82 -6.67
CA VAL A 301 -15.85 8.07 -7.62
C VAL A 301 -16.30 9.13 -8.61
N HIS A 302 -15.85 10.36 -8.40
CA HIS A 302 -15.98 11.39 -9.43
C HIS A 302 -14.92 11.17 -10.52
N PRO A 303 -15.31 11.07 -11.80
CA PRO A 303 -14.36 10.87 -12.91
C PRO A 303 -13.41 12.07 -13.14
N GLY A 304 -13.55 13.12 -12.34
CA GLY A 304 -12.93 14.43 -12.52
C GLY A 304 -13.52 15.16 -13.73
N ILE A 305 -13.19 16.45 -13.84
CA ILE A 305 -13.44 17.22 -15.05
C ILE A 305 -12.21 17.03 -15.95
N PRO A 306 -12.36 16.55 -17.21
CA PRO A 306 -11.25 16.47 -18.15
C PRO A 306 -10.57 17.84 -18.32
N LEU A 307 -9.28 17.91 -18.02
CA LEU A 307 -8.44 19.05 -18.33
C LEU A 307 -7.76 18.77 -19.67
N GLU A 308 -7.98 19.62 -20.68
CA GLU A 308 -7.32 19.48 -21.98
C GLU A 308 -6.57 20.77 -22.36
N PRO A 309 -5.22 20.74 -22.46
CA PRO A 309 -4.33 19.62 -22.12
C PRO A 309 -4.22 19.40 -20.60
N GLU A 310 -3.97 18.16 -20.16
CA GLU A 310 -3.62 17.90 -18.75
C GLU A 310 -2.31 18.62 -18.41
N PRO A 311 -2.27 19.41 -17.31
CA PRO A 311 -1.06 20.13 -16.93
C PRO A 311 0.06 19.14 -16.55
N ALA A 312 1.31 19.53 -16.78
CA ALA A 312 2.43 18.74 -16.31
C ALA A 312 2.49 18.76 -14.77
N LEU A 313 2.86 17.62 -14.17
CA LEU A 313 3.08 17.56 -12.74
C LEU A 313 4.21 18.52 -12.34
N SER A 314 3.94 19.35 -11.34
CA SER A 314 4.93 20.26 -10.76
C SER A 314 5.86 19.57 -9.75
N PHE A 315 5.79 18.25 -9.64
CA PHE A 315 6.57 17.43 -8.70
C PHE A 315 6.89 16.07 -9.31
N ASP A 316 7.92 15.41 -8.76
CA ASP A 316 8.28 14.04 -9.12
C ASP A 316 7.39 13.06 -8.35
N PRO A 317 6.53 12.25 -9.01
CA PRO A 317 5.65 11.33 -8.32
C PRO A 317 6.39 10.13 -7.69
N PHE A 318 7.65 9.88 -8.07
CA PHE A 318 8.47 8.77 -7.60
C PHE A 318 9.40 9.15 -6.44
N ARG A 319 9.46 10.44 -6.08
CA ARG A 319 10.30 10.93 -4.99
C ARG A 319 9.60 12.02 -4.20
N TYR A 320 9.54 11.84 -2.88
CA TYR A 320 9.05 12.90 -2.01
C TYR A 320 10.02 14.08 -1.99
N ALA A 321 9.50 15.27 -2.30
CA ALA A 321 10.13 16.54 -2.02
C ALA A 321 9.07 17.50 -1.44
N ARG A 322 9.38 18.13 -0.30
CA ARG A 322 8.49 19.15 0.25
C ARG A 322 8.47 20.32 -0.74
N ARG A 323 7.28 20.76 -1.17
CA ARG A 323 7.13 21.92 -2.05
C ARG A 323 7.70 23.15 -1.35
N ALA A 324 8.67 23.81 -1.98
CA ALA A 324 9.21 25.08 -1.50
C ALA A 324 8.10 26.14 -1.50
N THR A 325 7.97 26.86 -0.39
CA THR A 325 6.98 27.93 -0.22
C THR A 325 7.62 29.07 0.54
N SER A 326 7.17 30.30 0.28
CA SER A 326 7.54 31.44 1.12
C SER A 326 6.94 31.27 2.51
N ARG A 327 7.68 31.72 3.53
CA ARG A 327 7.15 31.80 4.90
C ARG A 327 6.24 33.02 5.01
N ILE A 328 5.07 32.85 5.60
CA ILE A 328 4.20 33.94 6.06
C ILE A 328 3.92 33.79 7.55
N GLU A 329 3.47 34.87 8.17
CA GLU A 329 3.06 34.88 9.58
C GLU A 329 1.59 35.26 9.68
N ARG A 330 0.80 34.47 10.42
CA ARG A 330 -0.63 34.70 10.65
C ARG A 330 -0.98 34.32 12.08
N CYS A 331 -1.69 35.20 12.78
CA CYS A 331 -2.11 35.01 14.18
C CYS A 331 -0.96 34.59 15.12
N GLY A 332 0.26 35.09 14.90
CA GLY A 332 1.45 34.74 15.67
C GLY A 332 2.08 33.37 15.31
N PHE A 333 1.58 32.69 14.28
CA PHE A 333 2.12 31.42 13.79
C PHE A 333 2.79 31.59 12.42
N GLY A 334 3.96 30.96 12.26
CA GLY A 334 4.61 30.80 10.96
C GLY A 334 3.91 29.71 10.13
N LEU A 335 3.71 30.00 8.84
CA LEU A 335 3.16 29.10 7.82
C LEU A 335 4.08 29.06 6.60
N GLY A 336 4.19 27.90 5.95
CA GLY A 336 5.04 27.72 4.77
C GLY A 336 6.53 27.62 5.11
N GLY A 337 7.38 27.60 4.09
CA GLY A 337 8.83 27.38 4.25
C GLY A 337 9.13 26.08 4.98
N GLU A 338 9.88 26.16 6.07
CA GLU A 338 10.26 25.02 6.91
C GLU A 338 9.36 24.84 8.14
N GLU A 339 8.39 25.73 8.37
CA GLU A 339 7.47 25.69 9.52
C GLU A 339 6.68 24.37 9.57
N THR A 340 6.26 23.97 10.76
CA THR A 340 5.38 22.79 10.91
C THR A 340 4.02 23.05 10.27
N VAL A 341 3.38 21.99 9.77
CA VAL A 341 2.01 22.07 9.23
C VAL A 341 1.08 22.43 10.39
N ARG A 342 0.25 23.45 10.19
CA ARG A 342 -0.68 23.95 11.20
C ARG A 342 -2.11 23.49 10.93
N VAL A 343 -2.88 23.29 11.99
CA VAL A 343 -4.30 22.91 11.89
C VAL A 343 -5.16 24.12 12.20
N ALA A 344 -6.01 24.50 11.23
CA ALA A 344 -7.01 25.55 11.39
C ALA A 344 -8.41 24.95 11.49
N LEU A 345 -9.26 25.53 12.34
CA LEU A 345 -10.69 25.18 12.41
C LEU A 345 -11.57 26.40 12.17
N PRO A 346 -12.78 26.23 11.63
CA PRO A 346 -13.80 27.26 11.68
C PRO A 346 -14.14 27.63 13.14
N ARG A 347 -14.51 28.89 13.38
CA ARG A 347 -14.90 29.43 14.70
C ARG A 347 -15.89 28.54 15.43
N ALA A 348 -16.93 28.11 14.72
CA ALA A 348 -17.98 27.28 15.28
C ALA A 348 -17.48 25.91 15.77
N GLN A 349 -16.42 25.35 15.16
CA GLN A 349 -15.82 24.10 15.62
C GLN A 349 -14.83 24.34 16.74
N TRP A 350 -14.07 25.44 16.67
CA TRP A 350 -13.17 25.87 17.73
C TRP A 350 -13.90 26.01 19.07
N GLU A 351 -15.01 26.75 19.09
CA GLU A 351 -15.80 26.99 20.31
C GLU A 351 -16.30 25.70 20.97
N LYS A 352 -16.68 24.69 20.16
CA LYS A 352 -17.14 23.38 20.67
C LYS A 352 -16.04 22.63 21.42
N ILE A 353 -14.78 22.82 21.06
CA ILE A 353 -13.66 22.08 21.65
C ILE A 353 -12.74 22.96 22.50
N ALA A 354 -12.97 24.27 22.58
CA ALA A 354 -12.12 25.22 23.29
C ALA A 354 -11.77 24.78 24.71
N HIS A 355 -12.75 24.23 25.45
CA HIS A 355 -12.59 23.72 26.82
C HIS A 355 -11.63 22.50 26.96
N LYS A 356 -11.20 21.89 25.85
CA LYS A 356 -10.32 20.72 25.85
C LYS A 356 -9.08 20.86 24.97
N ILE A 357 -8.91 21.95 24.21
CA ILE A 357 -7.75 22.17 23.32
C ILE A 357 -6.42 21.98 24.08
N ASP A 358 -6.27 22.54 25.28
CA ASP A 358 -5.03 22.43 26.06
C ASP A 358 -4.70 21.00 26.50
N ARG A 359 -5.69 20.10 26.49
CA ARG A 359 -5.57 18.69 26.87
C ARG A 359 -5.41 17.75 25.68
N MET A 360 -5.45 18.26 24.44
CA MET A 360 -5.35 17.46 23.22
C MET A 360 -3.91 17.07 22.84
N GLY A 361 -2.91 17.55 23.59
CA GLY A 361 -1.50 17.26 23.32
C GLY A 361 -1.06 17.83 21.97
N ASP A 362 -0.38 16.99 21.18
CA ASP A 362 0.21 17.39 19.88
C ASP A 362 -0.83 17.52 18.76
N TYR A 363 -2.02 16.90 18.90
CA TYR A 363 -3.09 16.93 17.91
C TYR A 363 -4.12 18.01 18.21
N ARG A 364 -3.69 19.28 18.28
CA ARG A 364 -4.58 20.41 18.58
C ARG A 364 -4.65 21.42 17.44
N PRO A 365 -5.81 22.06 17.23
CA PRO A 365 -5.88 23.21 16.34
C PRO A 365 -5.10 24.39 16.92
N GLU A 366 -4.52 25.20 16.05
CA GLU A 366 -3.70 26.35 16.42
C GLU A 366 -4.31 27.66 15.91
N LEU A 367 -5.10 27.57 14.84
CA LEU A 367 -5.64 28.72 14.13
C LEU A 367 -7.16 28.64 14.07
N VAL A 368 -7.79 29.79 14.15
CA VAL A 368 -9.17 29.93 13.71
C VAL A 368 -9.19 30.52 12.32
N LEU A 369 -9.89 29.84 11.43
CA LEU A 369 -9.86 30.10 10.00
C LEU A 369 -10.28 31.53 9.67
N GLU A 370 -11.33 32.05 10.31
CA GLU A 370 -11.88 33.38 10.09
C GLU A 370 -10.95 34.51 10.57
N GLU A 371 -10.07 34.23 11.54
CA GLU A 371 -9.07 35.20 12.02
C GLU A 371 -7.75 35.14 11.24
N SER A 372 -7.51 34.05 10.50
CA SER A 372 -6.24 33.81 9.80
C SER A 372 -5.99 34.75 8.61
N GLY A 373 -6.98 35.55 8.22
CA GLY A 373 -6.93 36.34 6.99
C GLY A 373 -6.97 35.50 5.72
N VAL A 374 -7.47 34.25 5.81
CA VAL A 374 -7.71 33.39 4.65
C VAL A 374 -8.67 34.07 3.70
N ARG A 375 -8.37 33.99 2.40
CA ARG A 375 -9.27 34.46 1.35
C ARG A 375 -9.92 33.28 0.64
N PRO A 376 -11.25 33.10 0.73
CA PRO A 376 -11.96 32.13 -0.09
C PRO A 376 -11.95 32.58 -1.55
N VAL A 377 -11.70 31.65 -2.47
CA VAL A 377 -11.75 31.87 -3.92
C VAL A 377 -12.48 30.72 -4.59
N ASP A 378 -13.33 31.03 -5.58
CA ASP A 378 -13.80 30.00 -6.51
C ASP A 378 -12.68 29.77 -7.53
N PRO A 379 -12.07 28.57 -7.61
CA PRO A 379 -10.98 28.31 -8.53
C PRO A 379 -11.39 28.44 -10.02
N ARG A 380 -12.69 28.52 -10.32
CA ARG A 380 -13.23 28.73 -11.67
C ARG A 380 -13.34 30.21 -12.05
N ASP A 381 -13.26 31.12 -11.08
CA ASP A 381 -13.25 32.57 -11.33
C ASP A 381 -11.83 33.02 -11.70
N ALA A 382 -11.56 33.04 -13.01
CA ALA A 382 -10.26 33.44 -13.55
C ALA A 382 -9.85 34.88 -13.15
N VAL A 383 -10.81 35.78 -12.95
CA VAL A 383 -10.53 37.17 -12.55
C VAL A 383 -10.10 37.21 -11.09
N ALA A 384 -10.81 36.50 -10.21
CA ALA A 384 -10.45 36.40 -8.80
C ALA A 384 -9.09 35.70 -8.60
N VAL A 385 -8.83 34.63 -9.34
CA VAL A 385 -7.54 33.92 -9.32
C VAL A 385 -6.41 34.83 -9.83
N ALA A 386 -6.62 35.55 -10.93
CA ALA A 386 -5.62 36.49 -11.46
C ALA A 386 -5.33 37.63 -10.46
N ALA A 387 -6.36 38.16 -9.79
CA ALA A 387 -6.21 39.20 -8.78
C ALA A 387 -5.39 38.72 -7.56
N ILE A 388 -5.53 37.45 -7.16
CA ILE A 388 -4.71 36.83 -6.11
C ILE A 388 -3.27 36.65 -6.58
N ASN A 389 -3.07 36.12 -7.80
CA ASN A 389 -1.74 35.89 -8.35
C ASN A 389 -0.94 37.18 -8.60
N ALA A 390 -1.62 38.33 -8.72
CA ALA A 390 -1.00 39.64 -8.87
C ALA A 390 -0.53 40.28 -7.54
N LEU A 391 -0.84 39.67 -6.39
CA LEU A 391 -0.41 40.19 -5.08
C LEU A 391 1.11 40.11 -4.94
N ALA A 392 1.70 41.19 -4.43
CA ALA A 392 3.14 41.25 -4.17
C ALA A 392 3.58 40.39 -2.96
N GLU A 393 2.65 40.16 -2.02
CA GLU A 393 2.89 39.37 -0.81
C GLU A 393 2.10 38.07 -0.85
N PRO A 394 2.67 36.93 -0.38
CA PRO A 394 1.94 35.69 -0.29
C PRO A 394 0.77 35.78 0.70
N GLN A 395 -0.35 35.17 0.36
CA GLN A 395 -1.57 35.16 1.16
C GLN A 395 -2.13 33.75 1.33
N LEU A 396 -2.77 33.51 2.48
CA LEU A 396 -3.52 32.27 2.73
C LEU A 396 -4.81 32.28 1.90
N VAL A 397 -5.02 31.23 1.12
CA VAL A 397 -6.20 31.07 0.26
C VAL A 397 -6.88 29.74 0.53
N THR A 398 -8.21 29.70 0.42
CA THR A 398 -9.02 28.49 0.52
C THR A 398 -10.01 28.43 -0.64
N VAL A 399 -10.55 27.24 -0.91
CA VAL A 399 -11.69 27.09 -1.81
C VAL A 399 -12.93 27.62 -1.12
N SER A 400 -13.76 28.38 -1.83
CA SER A 400 -15.03 28.89 -1.28
C SER A 400 -15.98 27.74 -0.92
N ASP A 401 -16.77 27.92 0.13
CA ASP A 401 -17.80 26.95 0.49
C ASP A 401 -18.97 26.96 -0.51
N GLY A 402 -19.72 25.85 -0.56
CA GLY A 402 -20.93 25.74 -1.38
C GLY A 402 -20.67 25.59 -2.88
N LEU A 403 -19.40 25.39 -3.28
CA LEU A 403 -19.08 25.08 -4.67
C LEU A 403 -19.37 23.60 -4.94
N ASP A 404 -19.99 23.33 -6.08
CA ASP A 404 -20.13 21.99 -6.64
C ASP A 404 -18.80 21.55 -7.27
N LEU A 405 -17.80 21.32 -6.42
CA LEU A 405 -16.52 20.74 -6.79
C LEU A 405 -16.44 19.33 -6.21
N PRO A 406 -16.06 18.32 -7.03
CA PRO A 406 -15.93 16.96 -6.55
C PRO A 406 -14.85 16.89 -5.48
N VAL A 407 -15.12 16.13 -4.42
CA VAL A 407 -14.10 15.75 -3.44
C VAL A 407 -13.17 14.75 -4.14
N ILE A 408 -11.88 15.09 -4.24
CA ILE A 408 -10.85 14.24 -4.85
C ILE A 408 -10.55 13.03 -3.96
#